data_AF-A0AA96MRK6-F1
#
_entry.id   AF-A0AA96MRK6-F1
#
_cell.length_a   1.000
_cell.length_b   1.000
_cell.length_c   1.000
_cell.angle_alpha   90.00
_cell.angle_beta   90.00
_cell.angle_gamma   90.00
#
_symmetry.space_group_name_H-M   'P 1'
#
loop_
_entity.id
_entity.type
_entity.pdbx_description
1 polymer ?
#
loop_
_entity_poly.entity_id
_entity_poly.type
_entity_poly.pdbx_seq_one_letter_code
_entity_poly.pdbx_strand_id
1 'polypeptide(L)'
;MVKKNLTKTRRDYLEFELDDKYLKIDKIIGQRRHELERLYEVKHLTVPGIDDTGASGSGTFVNRSENLAVAYASDPMILRLENLQNAIYQLLENLEPDDKKIFYLRWGEHTGYDWIQVWHIMENGETGYLYRHSKQIYRRREVILDTLANLLFM
;
A
#
# COMPACT_ATOMS: atom_id res chain seq x y z
N MET A 1 -23.62 -18.47 9.04
CA MET A 1 -22.19 -18.76 9.30
C MET A 1 -21.25 -18.23 8.21
N VAL A 2 -21.59 -18.35 6.93
CA VAL A 2 -20.72 -17.97 5.80
C VAL A 2 -20.23 -16.51 5.81
N LYS A 3 -21.11 -15.52 6.08
CA LYS A 3 -20.74 -14.09 6.09
C LYS A 3 -19.66 -13.73 7.11
N LYS A 4 -19.72 -14.28 8.33
CA LYS A 4 -18.73 -13.99 9.39
C LYS A 4 -17.33 -14.50 9.04
N ASN A 5 -17.25 -15.65 8.36
CA ASN A 5 -15.97 -16.21 7.93
C ASN A 5 -15.33 -15.34 6.83
N LEU A 6 -16.12 -14.85 5.88
CA LEU A 6 -15.65 -13.95 4.82
C LEU A 6 -15.07 -12.65 5.37
N THR A 7 -15.75 -12.03 6.35
CA THR A 7 -15.24 -10.81 7.00
C THR A 7 -13.91 -11.05 7.70
N LYS A 8 -13.78 -12.19 8.40
CA LYS A 8 -12.51 -12.56 9.05
C LYS A 8 -11.39 -12.74 8.02
N THR A 9 -11.64 -13.52 6.96
CA THR A 9 -10.65 -13.73 5.89
C THR A 9 -10.23 -12.42 5.23
N ARG A 10 -11.16 -11.47 5.03
CA ARG A 10 -10.83 -10.14 4.51
C ARG A 10 -9.87 -9.38 5.42
N ARG A 11 -10.14 -9.38 6.73
CA ARG A 11 -9.27 -8.72 7.72
C ARG A 11 -7.88 -9.34 7.76
N ASP A 12 -7.81 -10.67 7.80
CA ASP A 12 -6.55 -11.40 7.84
C ASP A 12 -5.73 -11.16 6.56
N TYR A 13 -6.39 -11.05 5.40
CA TYR A 13 -5.73 -10.66 4.15
C TYR A 13 -5.17 -9.23 4.17
N LEU A 14 -5.94 -8.27 4.70
CA LEU A 14 -5.49 -6.87 4.79
C LEU A 14 -4.36 -6.69 5.80
N GLU A 15 -4.40 -7.42 6.92
CA GLU A 15 -3.29 -7.46 7.86
C GLU A 15 -2.01 -8.00 7.19
N PHE A 16 -2.12 -9.07 6.41
CA PHE A 16 -0.99 -9.58 5.63
C PHE A 16 -0.45 -8.55 4.62
N GLU A 17 -1.33 -7.85 3.91
CA GLU A 17 -0.91 -6.79 2.98
C GLU A 17 -0.22 -5.63 3.71
N LEU A 18 -0.67 -5.25 4.92
CA LEU A 18 0.00 -4.23 5.73
C LEU A 18 1.36 -4.71 6.23
N ASP A 19 1.42 -5.91 6.79
CA ASP A 19 2.65 -6.54 7.31
C ASP A 19 3.71 -6.66 6.21
N ASP A 20 3.30 -7.08 5.01
CA ASP A 20 4.22 -7.15 3.88
C ASP A 20 4.54 -5.74 3.37
N LYS A 21 3.56 -4.91 3.03
CA LYS A 21 3.81 -3.80 2.10
C LYS A 21 4.02 -2.46 2.76
N TYR A 22 3.34 -2.14 3.87
CA TYR A 22 3.17 -0.76 4.36
C TYR A 22 4.49 0.04 4.41
N LEU A 23 5.53 -0.49 5.05
CA LEU A 23 6.82 0.21 5.20
C LEU A 23 7.68 0.23 3.92
N LYS A 24 7.33 -0.56 2.90
CA LYS A 24 8.08 -0.67 1.64
C LYS A 24 7.27 -0.31 0.40
N ILE A 25 6.07 0.29 0.53
CA ILE A 25 5.21 0.61 -0.62
C ILE A 25 5.97 1.45 -1.65
N ASP A 26 6.61 2.55 -1.24
CA ASP A 26 7.36 3.43 -2.14
C ASP A 26 8.50 2.70 -2.86
N LYS A 27 9.19 1.80 -2.14
CA LYS A 27 10.24 0.97 -2.72
C LYS A 27 9.70 0.02 -3.79
N ILE A 28 8.56 -0.63 -3.53
CA ILE A 28 7.92 -1.54 -4.49
C ILE A 28 7.44 -0.77 -5.72
N ILE A 29 6.83 0.41 -5.54
CA ILE A 29 6.43 1.29 -6.64
C ILE A 29 7.65 1.70 -7.48
N GLY A 30 8.73 2.14 -6.82
CA GLY A 30 9.96 2.53 -7.49
C GLY A 30 10.60 1.39 -8.30
N GLN A 31 10.65 0.17 -7.72
CA GLN A 31 11.10 -1.03 -8.43
C GLN A 31 10.27 -1.30 -9.67
N ARG A 32 8.94 -1.23 -9.56
CA ARG A 32 8.03 -1.47 -10.68
C ARG A 32 8.19 -0.41 -11.79
N ARG A 33 8.35 0.86 -11.43
CA ARG A 33 8.63 1.93 -12.40
C ARG A 33 9.95 1.67 -13.14
N HIS A 34 11.00 1.26 -12.42
CA HIS A 34 12.28 0.93 -13.04
C HIS A 34 12.22 -0.29 -13.97
N GLU A 35 11.40 -1.29 -13.66
CA GLU A 35 11.14 -2.41 -14.58
C GLU A 35 10.50 -1.94 -15.89
N LEU A 36 9.51 -1.04 -15.81
CA LEU A 36 8.84 -0.47 -16.98
C LEU A 36 9.80 0.37 -17.84
N GLU A 37 10.72 1.11 -17.22
CA GLU A 37 11.80 1.84 -17.92
C GLU A 37 12.67 0.88 -18.73
N ARG A 38 13.13 -0.21 -18.11
CA ARG A 38 13.96 -1.21 -18.82
C ARG A 38 13.22 -1.90 -19.94
N LEU A 39 11.93 -2.21 -19.76
CA LEU A 39 11.10 -2.79 -20.82
C LEU A 39 10.95 -1.83 -22.01
N TYR A 40 10.79 -0.54 -21.74
CA TYR A 40 10.78 0.48 -22.78
C TYR A 40 12.12 0.51 -23.53
N GLU A 41 13.24 0.59 -22.82
CA GLU A 41 14.59 0.61 -23.44
C GLU A 41 14.84 -0.60 -24.32
N VAL A 42 14.53 -1.82 -23.86
CA VAL A 42 14.68 -3.05 -24.65
C VAL A 42 13.83 -3.01 -25.92
N LYS A 43 12.58 -2.55 -25.82
CA LYS A 43 11.67 -2.45 -26.97
C LYS A 43 12.19 -1.47 -28.03
N HIS A 44 12.86 -0.40 -27.62
CA HIS A 44 13.44 0.58 -28.52
C HIS A 44 14.85 0.21 -29.03
N LEU A 45 15.59 -0.64 -28.31
CA LEU A 45 16.86 -1.22 -28.78
C LEU A 45 16.67 -2.35 -29.81
N THR A 46 15.52 -3.04 -29.77
CA THR A 46 15.21 -4.20 -30.63
C THR A 46 14.50 -3.84 -31.92
N VAL A 47 14.33 -2.55 -32.24
CA VAL A 47 13.86 -2.09 -33.56
C VAL A 47 15.06 -2.09 -34.51
N PRO A 48 15.20 -3.07 -35.43
CA PRO A 48 16.26 -3.03 -36.42
C PRO A 48 15.81 -2.04 -37.51
N GLY A 49 16.54 -0.93 -37.67
CA GLY A 49 16.47 -0.12 -38.88
C GLY A 49 15.54 1.10 -38.86
N ILE A 50 15.61 1.93 -37.82
CA ILE A 50 15.40 3.37 -38.05
C ILE A 50 16.74 4.04 -37.77
N ASP A 51 17.49 4.11 -38.86
CA ASP A 51 18.65 4.97 -39.00
C ASP A 51 18.24 6.40 -38.61
N ASP A 52 19.09 7.08 -37.84
CA ASP A 52 18.90 8.47 -37.38
C ASP A 52 19.09 9.48 -38.54
N THR A 53 18.79 9.06 -39.76
CA THR A 53 18.83 9.87 -40.98
C THR A 53 17.45 10.43 -41.24
N GLY A 54 17.37 11.76 -41.17
CA GLY A 54 16.15 12.54 -41.34
C GLY A 54 15.27 12.06 -42.50
N ALA A 55 14.13 11.49 -42.13
CA ALA A 55 13.02 11.26 -43.03
C ALA A 55 11.80 12.00 -42.48
N SER A 56 11.44 13.07 -43.18
CA SER A 56 10.20 13.82 -43.02
C SER A 56 8.98 12.89 -43.08
N GLY A 57 8.50 12.49 -41.91
CA GLY A 57 7.22 11.83 -41.72
C GLY A 57 6.53 12.51 -40.56
N SER A 58 5.40 13.17 -40.83
CA SER A 58 4.50 13.69 -39.81
C SER A 58 4.06 12.53 -38.90
N GLY A 59 4.76 12.35 -37.79
CA GLY A 59 4.53 11.27 -36.85
C GLY A 59 5.00 11.78 -35.49
N THR A 60 4.03 11.99 -34.61
CA THR A 60 4.21 12.53 -33.26
C THR A 60 5.42 11.86 -32.58
N PHE A 61 6.50 12.61 -32.38
CA PHE A 61 7.58 12.20 -31.48
C PHE A 61 7.00 12.20 -30.07
N VAL A 62 6.30 11.14 -29.69
CA VAL A 62 5.79 11.01 -28.33
C VAL A 62 7.03 10.88 -27.45
N ASN A 63 7.26 11.88 -26.61
CA ASN A 63 8.48 12.02 -25.84
C ASN A 63 8.65 10.78 -24.94
N ARG A 64 9.87 10.27 -24.76
CA ARG A 64 10.14 9.12 -23.87
C ARG A 64 9.50 9.31 -22.50
N SER A 65 9.58 10.52 -21.96
CA SER A 65 8.98 10.89 -20.67
C SER A 65 7.45 10.78 -20.67
N GLU A 66 6.79 11.22 -21.75
CA GLU A 66 5.33 11.15 -21.90
C GLU A 66 4.87 9.68 -21.99
N ASN A 67 5.55 8.86 -22.78
CA ASN A 67 5.23 7.43 -22.91
C ASN A 67 5.41 6.68 -21.57
N LEU A 68 6.51 6.95 -20.84
CA LEU A 68 6.74 6.33 -19.54
C LEU A 68 5.72 6.82 -18.49
N ALA A 69 5.35 8.10 -18.51
CA ALA A 69 4.31 8.63 -17.62
C ALA A 69 2.97 7.94 -17.86
N VAL A 70 2.58 7.74 -19.12
CA VAL A 70 1.37 6.97 -19.47
C VAL A 70 1.49 5.52 -19.03
N ALA A 71 2.65 4.88 -19.20
CA ALA A 71 2.88 3.51 -18.76
C ALA A 71 2.76 3.37 -17.23
N TYR A 72 3.28 4.32 -16.45
CA TYR A 72 3.16 4.30 -15.00
C TYR A 72 1.71 4.49 -14.55
N ALA A 73 1.01 5.47 -15.13
CA ALA A 73 -0.38 5.79 -14.80
C ALA A 73 -1.37 4.68 -15.19
N SER A 74 -0.99 3.79 -16.13
CA SER A 74 -1.82 2.68 -16.58
C SER A 74 -1.39 1.32 -16.03
N ASP A 75 -0.26 1.21 -15.33
CA ASP A 75 0.20 -0.05 -14.77
C ASP A 75 -0.69 -0.47 -13.58
N PRO A 76 -1.37 -1.65 -13.67
CA PRO A 76 -2.31 -2.06 -12.64
C PRO A 76 -1.67 -2.29 -11.27
N MET A 77 -0.38 -2.64 -11.22
CA MET A 77 0.32 -2.88 -9.95
C MET A 77 0.66 -1.56 -9.27
N ILE A 78 1.15 -0.56 -10.02
CA ILE A 78 1.37 0.79 -9.50
C ILE A 78 0.06 1.39 -8.99
N LEU A 79 -1.01 1.36 -9.80
CA LEU A 79 -2.32 1.88 -9.40
C LEU A 79 -2.84 1.23 -8.12
N ARG A 80 -2.67 -0.09 -7.99
CA ARG A 80 -3.09 -0.82 -6.79
C ARG A 80 -2.28 -0.43 -5.55
N LEU A 81 -0.97 -0.24 -5.69
CA LEU A 81 -0.08 0.16 -4.58
C LEU A 81 -0.33 1.60 -4.16
N GLU A 82 -0.54 2.51 -5.12
CA GLU A 82 -0.91 3.90 -4.86
C GLU A 82 -2.28 4.00 -4.19
N ASN A 83 -3.27 3.18 -4.61
CA ASN A 83 -4.55 3.10 -3.93
C ASN A 83 -4.40 2.60 -2.47
N LEU A 84 -3.58 1.57 -2.25
CA LEU A 84 -3.27 1.10 -0.89
C LEU A 84 -2.61 2.20 -0.05
N GLN A 85 -1.64 2.92 -0.61
CA GLN A 85 -0.96 4.01 0.07
C GLN A 85 -1.94 5.12 0.47
N ASN A 86 -2.79 5.55 -0.47
CA ASN A 86 -3.80 6.58 -0.24
C ASN A 86 -4.82 6.14 0.81
N ALA A 87 -5.27 4.89 0.77
CA ALA A 87 -6.19 4.35 1.77
C ALA A 87 -5.56 4.31 3.18
N ILE A 88 -4.27 3.97 3.29
CA ILE A 88 -3.55 4.00 4.57
C ILE A 88 -3.38 5.44 5.07
N TYR A 89 -3.05 6.38 4.20
CA TYR A 89 -2.96 7.79 4.56
C TYR A 89 -4.30 8.29 5.14
N GLN A 90 -5.40 8.05 4.43
CA GLN A 90 -6.74 8.43 4.89
C GLN A 90 -7.16 7.69 6.17
N LEU A 91 -6.78 6.41 6.32
CA LEU A 91 -7.00 5.67 7.55
C LEU A 91 -6.32 6.39 8.72
N LEU A 92 -5.03 6.68 8.60
CA LEU A 92 -4.24 7.32 9.66
C LEU A 92 -4.73 8.72 10.01
N GLU A 93 -5.32 9.47 9.07
CA GLU A 93 -5.97 10.74 9.39
C GLU A 93 -7.23 10.55 10.25
N ASN A 94 -8.06 9.56 9.90
CA ASN A 94 -9.38 9.32 10.49
C ASN A 94 -9.39 8.49 11.79
N LEU A 95 -8.32 7.75 12.08
CA LEU A 95 -8.25 6.93 13.30
C LEU A 95 -8.28 7.77 14.58
N GLU A 96 -8.88 7.24 15.63
CA GLU A 96 -8.77 7.82 16.97
C GLU A 96 -7.32 7.72 17.49
N PRO A 97 -6.88 8.59 18.43
CA PRO A 97 -5.50 8.57 18.94
C PRO A 97 -5.02 7.19 19.42
N ASP A 98 -5.90 6.44 20.09
CA ASP A 98 -5.65 5.06 20.52
C ASP A 98 -5.37 4.13 19.35
N ASP A 99 -6.18 4.18 18.30
CA ASP A 99 -6.03 3.31 17.13
C ASP A 99 -4.80 3.68 16.32
N LYS A 100 -4.48 4.98 16.20
CA LYS A 100 -3.22 5.41 15.59
C LYS A 100 -2.04 4.80 16.35
N LYS A 101 -2.06 4.84 17.68
CA LYS A 101 -1.01 4.24 18.49
C LYS A 101 -0.93 2.73 18.30
N ILE A 102 -2.06 2.02 18.34
CA ILE A 102 -2.12 0.58 18.08
C ILE A 102 -1.56 0.25 16.69
N PHE A 103 -1.94 1.04 15.68
CA PHE A 103 -1.43 0.91 14.32
C PHE A 103 0.09 1.07 14.28
N TYR A 104 0.62 2.14 14.87
CA TYR A 104 2.06 2.40 14.90
C TYR A 104 2.83 1.34 15.67
N LEU A 105 2.30 0.78 16.76
CA LEU A 105 2.97 -0.30 17.48
C LEU A 105 3.03 -1.60 16.66
N ARG A 106 2.00 -1.87 15.86
CA ARG A 106 1.89 -3.09 15.06
C ARG A 106 2.67 -2.99 13.75
N TRP A 107 2.54 -1.89 13.02
CA TRP A 107 3.03 -1.74 11.64
C TRP A 107 4.02 -0.59 11.45
N GLY A 108 4.27 0.23 12.47
CA GLY A 108 5.15 1.41 12.36
C GLY A 108 6.62 1.05 12.14
N GLU A 109 7.37 2.04 11.65
CA GLU A 109 8.82 1.91 11.46
C GLU A 109 9.51 1.64 12.80
N HIS A 110 10.46 0.70 12.81
CA HIS A 110 11.17 0.22 14.01
C HIS A 110 10.27 -0.41 15.10
N THR A 111 9.02 -0.72 14.77
CA THR A 111 8.11 -1.53 15.60
C THR A 111 7.89 -2.89 14.93
N GLY A 112 6.70 -3.49 15.05
CA GLY A 112 6.41 -4.85 14.58
C GLY A 112 5.96 -5.78 15.70
N TYR A 113 5.43 -5.22 16.79
CA TYR A 113 5.00 -5.98 17.95
C TYR A 113 3.87 -6.93 17.59
N ASP A 114 3.86 -8.11 18.21
CA ASP A 114 2.70 -8.98 18.18
C ASP A 114 1.53 -8.37 18.99
N TRP A 115 0.32 -8.89 18.79
CA TRP A 115 -0.89 -8.35 19.43
C TRP A 115 -0.87 -8.43 20.97
N ILE A 116 -0.13 -9.36 21.56
CA ILE A 116 0.01 -9.49 23.02
C ILE A 116 0.99 -8.44 23.55
N GLN A 117 2.09 -8.20 22.85
CA GLN A 117 3.03 -7.12 23.15
C GLN A 117 2.36 -5.74 23.02
N VAL A 118 1.60 -5.51 21.94
CA VAL A 118 0.79 -4.30 21.77
C VAL A 118 -0.16 -4.12 22.96
N TRP A 119 -0.82 -5.21 23.39
CA TRP A 119 -1.68 -5.15 24.57
C TRP A 119 -0.94 -4.76 25.84
N HIS A 120 0.20 -5.37 26.15
CA HIS A 120 0.98 -5.02 27.34
C HIS A 120 1.46 -3.56 27.34
N ILE A 121 1.78 -3.00 26.17
CA ILE A 121 2.15 -1.58 26.05
C ILE A 121 0.93 -0.68 26.30
N MET A 122 -0.22 -1.04 25.72
CA MET A 122 -1.46 -0.26 25.83
C MET A 122 -2.16 -0.40 27.19
N GLU A 123 -1.90 -1.49 27.93
CA GLU A 123 -2.43 -1.71 29.29
C GLU A 123 -1.99 -0.61 30.26
N ASN A 124 -0.81 -0.02 30.04
CA ASN A 124 -0.27 1.06 30.87
C ASN A 124 -0.94 2.42 30.63
N GLY A 125 -1.86 2.52 29.65
CA GLY A 125 -2.82 3.64 29.56
C GLY A 125 -2.24 4.99 29.15
N GLU A 126 -1.12 5.04 28.42
CA GLU A 126 -0.49 6.30 27.97
C GLU A 126 -1.43 7.22 27.15
N THR A 127 -2.49 6.69 26.54
CA THR A 127 -3.50 7.47 25.79
C THR A 127 -4.78 7.76 26.58
N GLY A 128 -4.83 7.35 27.85
CA GLY A 128 -5.97 7.56 28.75
C GLY A 128 -6.98 6.42 28.80
N TYR A 129 -6.94 5.45 27.87
CA TYR A 129 -7.77 4.26 27.90
C TYR A 129 -7.03 3.04 28.46
N LEU A 130 -7.65 2.34 29.41
CA LEU A 130 -7.09 1.16 30.06
C LEU A 130 -7.60 -0.14 29.40
N TYR A 131 -6.72 -0.79 28.64
CA TYR A 131 -6.98 -2.09 28.01
C TYR A 131 -6.70 -3.24 28.99
N ARG A 132 -7.69 -3.62 29.81
CA ARG A 132 -7.57 -4.68 30.83
C ARG A 132 -7.46 -6.10 30.26
N HIS A 133 -7.87 -6.31 29.01
CA HIS A 133 -7.85 -7.62 28.37
C HIS A 133 -7.39 -7.51 26.92
N SER A 134 -6.54 -8.45 26.48
CA SER A 134 -6.05 -8.54 25.09
C SER A 134 -7.19 -8.55 24.05
N LYS A 135 -8.34 -9.13 24.39
CA LYS A 135 -9.55 -9.13 23.54
C LYS A 135 -10.00 -7.73 23.12
N GLN A 136 -9.73 -6.70 23.93
CA GLN A 136 -10.06 -5.32 23.58
C GLN A 136 -9.16 -4.80 22.44
N ILE A 137 -7.86 -5.14 22.45
CA ILE A 137 -6.94 -4.83 21.35
C ILE A 137 -7.36 -5.53 20.06
N TYR A 138 -7.75 -6.81 20.13
CA TYR A 138 -8.27 -7.51 18.95
C TYR A 138 -9.53 -6.85 18.38
N ARG A 139 -10.39 -6.24 19.21
CA ARG A 139 -11.52 -5.46 18.71
C ARG A 139 -11.08 -4.18 18.01
N ARG A 140 -10.07 -3.47 18.52
CA ARG A 140 -9.50 -2.30 17.85
C ARG A 140 -8.81 -2.67 16.55
N ARG A 141 -8.07 -3.79 16.50
CA ARG A 141 -7.57 -4.40 15.25
C ARG A 141 -8.69 -4.56 14.22
N GLU A 142 -9.83 -5.15 14.63
CA GLU A 142 -10.97 -5.32 13.72
C GLU A 142 -11.51 -3.99 13.19
N VAL A 143 -11.63 -2.96 14.05
CA VAL A 143 -12.07 -1.61 13.65
C VAL A 143 -11.11 -0.98 12.64
N ILE A 144 -9.80 -1.04 12.90
CA ILE A 144 -8.76 -0.51 12.00
C ILE A 144 -8.85 -1.19 10.63
N LEU A 145 -8.89 -2.52 10.61
CA LEU A 145 -8.92 -3.30 9.36
C LEU A 145 -10.24 -3.13 8.60
N ASP A 146 -11.37 -3.01 9.29
CA ASP A 146 -12.65 -2.74 8.65
C ASP A 146 -12.70 -1.33 8.05
N THR A 147 -12.12 -0.34 8.74
CA THR A 147 -12.02 1.03 8.24
C THR A 147 -11.14 1.09 6.99
N LEU A 148 -9.96 0.46 7.02
CA LEU A 148 -9.08 0.36 5.84
C LEU A 148 -9.80 -0.30 4.67
N ALA A 149 -10.51 -1.39 4.94
CA ALA A 149 -11.23 -2.10 3.91
C ALA A 149 -12.36 -1.26 3.29
N ASN A 150 -13.04 -0.43 4.08
CA ASN A 150 -14.04 0.47 3.55
C ASN A 150 -13.38 1.53 2.65
N LEU A 151 -12.21 2.05 3.01
CA LEU A 151 -11.47 3.00 2.17
C LEU A 151 -10.98 2.38 0.85
N LEU A 152 -10.71 1.07 0.81
CA LEU A 152 -10.23 0.36 -0.38
C LEU A 152 -11.35 -0.09 -1.34
N PHE A 153 -12.55 -0.34 -0.82
CA PHE A 153 -13.64 -1.01 -1.55
C PHE A 153 -14.96 -0.24 -1.59
N MET A 154 -15.00 1.01 -1.08
CA MET A 154 -16.07 1.97 -1.38
C MET A 154 -15.81 2.66 -2.71
#